data_AF-A0A2A4JN38-F1
#
_entry.id   AF-A0A2A4JN38-F1
#
_cell.length_a   1.000
_cell.length_b   1.000
_cell.length_c   1.000
_cell.angle_alpha   90.00
_cell.angle_beta   90.00
_cell.angle_gamma   90.00
#
_symmetry.space_group_name_H-M   'P 1'
#
loop_
_entity.id
_entity.type
_entity.pdbx_description
1 polymer ?
#
loop_
_entity_poly.entity_id
_entity_poly.type
_entity_poly.pdbx_seq_one_letter_code
_entity_poly.pdbx_strand_id
1 'polypeptide(L)' 'MEMYVQSYSKSIGPPICSLKQFQCNNGKCIPSMWVCDLEKDCEDNSDEEIEECKK' A
#
# COMPACT_ATOMS: atom_id res chain seq x y z
N MET A 1 19.57 13.40 15.20
CA MET A 1 19.46 14.66 14.43
C MET A 1 20.71 14.71 13.57
N GLU A 2 20.77 14.05 12.42
CA GLU A 2 19.92 14.25 11.26
C GLU A 2 19.69 12.93 10.52
N MET A 3 18.46 12.74 10.06
CA MET A 3 18.02 11.63 9.23
C MET A 3 18.07 12.08 7.77
N TYR A 4 19.14 11.87 7.00
CA TYR A 4 19.05 12.07 5.53
C TYR A 4 20.28 11.52 4.77
N VAL A 5 20.34 10.20 4.59
CA VAL A 5 20.89 9.63 3.36
C VAL A 5 19.93 8.55 2.87
N GLN A 6 19.14 8.95 1.89
CA GLN A 6 18.08 8.20 1.23
C GLN A 6 18.70 7.07 0.37
N SER A 7 19.28 6.03 0.98
CA SER A 7 20.07 5.03 0.24
C SER A 7 20.03 3.61 0.83
N TYR A 8 18.86 3.11 1.24
CA TYR A 8 18.66 1.67 1.45
C TYR A 8 18.25 0.98 0.15
N SER A 9 19.16 1.01 -0.82
CA SER A 9 19.11 0.20 -2.03
C SER A 9 19.43 -1.26 -1.71
N LYS A 10 18.55 -2.01 -1.02
CA LYS A 10 18.56 -3.48 -1.05
C LYS A 10 17.26 -4.08 -0.52
N SER A 11 16.41 -4.49 -1.44
CA SER A 11 15.21 -5.29 -1.21
C SER A 11 15.58 -6.68 -0.65
N ILE A 12 15.54 -6.84 0.67
CA ILE A 12 15.45 -8.16 1.32
C ILE A 12 14.10 -8.22 2.01
N GLY A 13 13.09 -8.47 1.18
CA GLY A 13 11.67 -8.60 1.50
C GLY A 13 10.92 -8.73 0.17
N PRO A 14 9.81 -9.49 0.09
CA PRO A 14 9.09 -9.68 -1.17
C PRO A 14 8.65 -8.32 -1.76
N PRO A 15 8.23 -8.24 -3.03
CA PRO A 15 7.78 -6.97 -3.60
C PRO A 15 6.42 -6.60 -2.98
N ILE A 16 6.43 -5.82 -1.90
CA ILE A 16 5.24 -5.49 -1.08
C ILE A 16 5.14 -3.99 -0.88
N CYS A 17 5.07 -3.22 -1.97
CA CYS A 17 4.76 -1.78 -1.96
C CYS A 17 5.68 -0.87 -1.10
N SER A 18 5.52 0.45 -1.20
CA SER A 18 6.22 1.40 -0.33
C SER A 18 5.58 1.45 1.06
N LEU A 19 6.29 1.96 2.08
CA LEU A 19 5.77 2.10 3.46
C LEU A 19 4.44 2.88 3.60
N LYS A 20 4.05 3.66 2.59
CA LYS A 20 2.81 4.45 2.54
C LYS A 20 1.85 3.97 1.45
N GLN A 21 2.01 2.73 1.03
CA GLN A 21 1.20 2.11 -0.01
C GLN A 21 0.55 0.85 0.55
N PHE A 22 -0.68 0.61 0.10
CA PHE A 22 -1.42 -0.62 0.32
C PHE A 22 -1.26 -1.53 -0.90
N GLN A 23 -1.10 -2.83 -0.65
CA GLN A 23 -1.04 -3.84 -1.70
C GLN A 23 -2.43 -4.44 -1.90
N CYS A 24 -3.03 -4.18 -3.05
CA CYS A 24 -4.23 -4.85 -3.51
C CYS A 24 -4.02 -6.37 -3.55
N ASN A 25 -5.08 -7.18 -3.46
CA ASN A 25 -4.95 -8.65 -3.54
C ASN A 25 -4.41 -9.12 -4.90
N ASN A 26 -4.56 -8.30 -5.96
CA ASN A 26 -3.95 -8.55 -7.27
C ASN A 26 -2.44 -8.21 -7.34
N GLY A 27 -1.86 -7.67 -6.26
CA GLY A 27 -0.45 -7.27 -6.18
C GLY A 27 -0.13 -5.83 -6.62
N LYS A 28 -1.13 -5.06 -7.06
CA LYS A 28 -1.00 -3.63 -7.36
C LYS A 28 -0.78 -2.83 -6.07
N CYS A 29 0.01 -1.76 -6.16
CA CYS A 29 0.21 -0.84 -5.05
C CYS A 29 -0.58 0.44 -5.27
N ILE A 30 -1.35 0.85 -4.28
CA ILE A 30 -2.05 2.14 -4.24
C ILE A 30 -1.58 2.93 -3.00
N PRO A 31 -1.69 4.26 -2.96
CA PRO A 31 -1.52 5.04 -1.75
C PRO A 31 -2.41 4.52 -0.61
N SER A 32 -1.87 4.40 0.60
CA SER A 32 -2.65 3.94 1.77
C SER A 32 -3.79 4.89 2.16
N MET A 33 -3.82 6.10 1.61
CA MET A 33 -4.92 7.06 1.78
C MET A 33 -6.13 6.77 0.89
N TRP A 34 -5.96 5.91 -0.13
CA TRP A 34 -7.01 5.45 -1.04
C TRP A 34 -7.58 4.10 -0.60
N VAL A 35 -7.39 3.74 0.67
CA VAL A 35 -7.99 2.54 1.26
C VAL A 35 -9.21 3.02 2.02
N CYS A 36 -10.37 2.47 1.68
CA CYS A 36 -11.66 2.80 2.29
C CYS A 36 -12.07 4.26 2.05
N ASP A 37 -11.77 4.79 0.87
CA ASP A 37 -12.08 6.18 0.51
C ASP A 37 -13.35 6.33 -0.33
N LEU A 38 -14.08 5.23 -0.54
CA LEU A 38 -15.30 5.11 -1.34
C LEU A 38 -15.05 5.14 -2.85
N GLU A 39 -13.79 5.14 -3.31
CA GLU A 39 -13.39 5.00 -4.70
C GLU A 39 -12.70 3.67 -4.95
N LYS A 40 -12.88 3.12 -6.16
CA LYS A 40 -12.24 1.86 -6.53
C LYS A 40 -10.88 2.15 -7.16
N ASP A 41 -9.82 2.02 -6.38
CA ASP A 41 -8.43 2.18 -6.81
C ASP A 41 -7.73 0.84 -7.09
N CYS A 42 -8.12 -0.23 -6.39
CA CYS A 42 -7.73 -1.60 -6.73
C CYS A 42 -8.65 -2.16 -7.83
N GLU A 43 -8.07 -2.86 -8.81
CA GLU A 43 -8.84 -3.47 -9.91
C GLU A 43 -9.81 -4.55 -9.41
N ASP A 44 -9.42 -5.22 -8.34
CA ASP A 44 -10.16 -6.23 -7.59
C ASP A 44 -10.99 -5.66 -6.43
N ASN A 45 -10.97 -4.33 -6.22
CA ASN A 45 -11.72 -3.62 -5.16
C ASN A 45 -11.34 -4.02 -3.72
N SER A 46 -10.15 -4.62 -3.53
CA SER A 46 -9.63 -5.04 -2.23
C SER A 46 -9.30 -3.87 -1.28
N ASP A 47 -9.15 -2.67 -1.82
CA ASP A 47 -9.05 -1.41 -1.10
C ASP A 47 -10.35 -0.97 -0.43
N GLU A 48 -11.50 -1.36 -0.98
CA GLU A 48 -12.83 -0.97 -0.50
C GLU A 48 -13.62 -2.13 0.10
N GLU A 49 -12.99 -3.30 0.29
CA GLU A 49 -13.64 -4.42 0.94
C GLU A 49 -14.02 -4.04 2.37
N ILE A 50 -15.34 -4.02 2.64
CA ILE A 50 -15.93 -3.58 3.92
C ILE A 50 -15.33 -4.33 5.12
N GLU A 51 -14.98 -5.61 4.95
CA GLU A 51 -14.38 -6.42 6.02
C GLU A 51 -12.95 -5.98 6.36
N GLU A 52 -12.20 -5.46 5.39
CA GLU A 52 -10.86 -4.90 5.61
C GLU A 52 -10.95 -3.44 6.12
N CYS A 53 -11.95 -2.68 5.66
CA CYS A 53 -12.24 -1.32 6.14
C CYS A 53 -12.76 -1.24 7.58
N LYS A 54 -13.12 -2.37 8.17
CA LYS A 54 -13.66 -2.46 9.53
C LYS A 54 -12.64 -2.99 10.55
N LYS A 55 -11.39 -3.23 10.16
CA LYS A 55 -10.29 -3.60 11.07
C LYS A 55 -9.70 -2.39 11.78
#